data_AF-A0A1A0IKU8-F1
#
_entry.id   AF-A0A1A0IKU8-F1
#
_cell.length_a   1.000
_cell.length_b   1.000
_cell.length_c   1.000
_cell.angle_alpha   90.00
_cell.angle_beta   90.00
_cell.angle_gamma   90.00
#
_symmetry.space_group_name_H-M   'P 1'
#
loop_
_entity.id
_entity.type
_entity.pdbx_description
1 polymer ?
#
loop_
_entity_poly.entity_id
_entity_poly.type
_entity_poly.pdbx_seq_one_letter_code
_entity_poly.pdbx_strand_id
1 'polypeptide(L)'
;MAQNPLTLRKVDAELSASTPSGASPQQPAIAFDRVTVSYGRGKNSTDALRDFTLRVSRGETVALLGPSGSGKSTALKSLAGFVRPTAGRVRLSGNDITDLPPARRGIGVVVQSYALFPHMRVRDNVAFGLRARRLSKREVGERVEEAIGMVSMSEYGSRLPRELSGGQQQRVAIARALAIKPDVLLLDEPLAALDAALRQTMVGELQRLRDALPDTTMLYVTHDQTEALALADRIGVMRDARLVDIGTTEELWSRPPSGFTASFLGGANLLPCKVGRVSGATALVEVGEKMLSATAPEPLSRWTPGLPAHLCIRPHEIEVTAVGAHRSLRARVTTSVWRGASTRLTLAVDGLPDQLIDADVAGRADHPVDEVVGVRLPDPAGTLVDTAGGPR
;
A
#
# COMPACT_ATOMS: atom_id res chain seq x y z
N MET A 1 46.45 -29.65 39.78
CA MET A 1 45.62 -30.79 39.35
C MET A 1 44.21 -30.25 39.15
N ALA A 2 43.88 -29.81 37.95
CA ALA A 2 43.37 -30.63 36.84
C ALA A 2 41.84 -30.81 36.94
N GLN A 3 41.19 -30.35 35.86
CA GLN A 3 39.91 -30.76 35.30
C GLN A 3 38.61 -30.06 35.77
N ASN A 4 38.10 -29.27 34.84
CA ASN A 4 36.68 -29.05 34.59
C ASN A 4 36.08 -30.32 33.93
N PRO A 5 34.80 -30.67 34.16
CA PRO A 5 33.86 -30.56 33.03
C PRO A 5 32.39 -30.22 33.39
N LEU A 6 31.74 -29.56 32.41
CA LEU A 6 30.32 -29.51 32.00
C LEU A 6 29.35 -30.49 32.73
N THR A 7 28.08 -30.19 33.05
CA THR A 7 26.99 -29.74 32.16
C THR A 7 25.66 -29.49 32.94
N LEU A 8 24.87 -28.50 32.51
CA LEU A 8 23.39 -28.41 32.47
C LEU A 8 22.52 -28.66 33.74
N ARG A 9 21.78 -27.63 34.21
CA ARG A 9 20.30 -27.53 34.05
C ARG A 9 19.66 -26.32 34.77
N LYS A 10 18.80 -25.64 34.01
CA LYS A 10 17.55 -24.91 34.36
C LYS A 10 17.64 -23.66 35.25
N VAL A 11 17.50 -22.53 34.58
CA VAL A 11 16.98 -21.27 35.11
C VAL A 11 15.51 -21.20 34.71
N ASP A 12 14.61 -21.12 35.69
CA ASP A 12 13.23 -20.69 35.49
C ASP A 12 12.96 -19.48 36.39
N ALA A 13 12.38 -18.45 35.75
CA ALA A 13 11.47 -17.43 36.25
C ALA A 13 11.87 -16.55 37.45
N GLU A 14 12.10 -15.26 37.18
CA GLU A 14 11.10 -14.20 37.39
C GLU A 14 11.67 -12.84 36.94
N LEU A 15 11.15 -12.31 35.83
CA LEU A 15 11.33 -10.92 35.38
C LEU A 15 10.05 -10.14 35.69
N SER A 16 10.15 -9.14 36.57
CA SER A 16 9.18 -8.06 36.67
C SER A 16 9.76 -6.75 36.10
N ALA A 17 9.10 -6.31 35.04
CA ALA A 17 8.92 -4.96 34.49
C ALA A 17 9.84 -3.82 34.96
N SER A 18 10.61 -3.28 34.01
CA SER A 18 10.78 -1.83 33.88
C SER A 18 10.72 -1.44 32.39
N THR A 19 9.79 -0.57 32.06
CA THR A 19 9.54 -0.01 30.74
C THR A 19 10.66 0.98 30.37
N PRO A 20 11.23 0.95 29.14
CA PRO A 20 12.00 2.09 28.66
C PRO A 20 11.03 3.11 28.06
N SER A 21 10.73 4.15 28.84
CA SER A 21 10.23 5.44 28.36
C SER A 21 11.41 6.26 27.84
N GLY A 22 11.33 6.77 26.61
CA GLY A 22 12.26 7.78 26.09
C GLY A 22 12.83 7.50 24.70
N ALA A 23 11.98 7.33 23.67
CA ALA A 23 12.42 7.52 22.29
C ALA A 23 12.24 9.00 21.93
N SER A 24 13.34 9.75 21.83
CA SER A 24 13.37 10.99 21.05
C SER A 24 12.73 10.70 19.69
N PRO A 25 11.82 11.54 19.15
CA PRO A 25 11.18 11.25 17.87
C PRO A 25 12.26 11.11 16.81
N GLN A 26 12.49 9.88 16.36
CA GLN A 26 13.51 9.56 15.37
C GLN A 26 13.18 10.36 14.12
N GLN A 27 14.13 11.15 13.64
CA GLN A 27 13.90 12.07 12.54
C GLN A 27 13.47 11.29 11.30
N PRO A 28 12.35 11.65 10.64
CA PRO A 28 11.86 10.90 9.50
C PRO A 28 12.87 10.96 8.34
N ALA A 29 12.98 9.86 7.60
CA ALA A 29 13.79 9.79 6.39
C ALA A 29 13.22 10.72 5.31
N ILE A 30 11.89 10.75 5.17
CA ILE A 30 11.18 11.60 4.22
C ILE A 30 10.14 12.40 4.99
N ALA A 31 10.08 13.72 4.77
CA ALA A 31 8.98 14.54 5.24
C ALA A 31 8.50 15.52 4.15
N PHE A 32 7.21 15.49 3.88
CA PHE A 32 6.50 16.54 3.16
C PHE A 32 5.75 17.37 4.20
N ASP A 33 6.00 18.67 4.23
CA ASP A 33 5.33 19.62 5.12
C ASP A 33 4.44 20.54 4.27
N ARG A 34 3.13 20.23 4.22
CA ARG A 34 2.09 21.03 3.56
C ARG A 34 2.43 21.39 2.10
N VAL A 35 2.88 20.39 1.35
CA VAL A 35 3.40 20.56 -0.01
C VAL A 35 2.25 20.76 -1.00
N THR A 36 2.31 21.86 -1.75
CA THR A 36 1.42 22.13 -2.87
C THR A 36 2.23 22.18 -4.14
N VAL A 37 1.69 21.58 -5.21
CA VAL A 37 2.26 21.62 -6.56
C VAL A 37 1.14 21.98 -7.52
N SER A 38 1.33 23.08 -8.24
CA SER A 38 0.37 23.56 -9.23
C SER A 38 1.02 23.60 -10.61
N TYR A 39 0.32 23.11 -11.63
CA TYR A 39 0.71 23.22 -13.04
C TYR A 39 -0.11 24.34 -13.70
N GLY A 40 0.41 24.91 -14.80
CA GLY A 40 -0.22 26.03 -15.49
C GLY A 40 0.12 27.40 -14.89
N ARG A 41 -0.54 28.45 -15.38
CA ARG A 41 -0.33 29.85 -14.94
C ARG A 41 -1.66 30.60 -14.85
N GLY A 42 -1.74 31.55 -13.91
CA GLY A 42 -2.90 32.44 -13.76
C GLY A 42 -4.19 31.67 -13.48
N LYS A 43 -5.27 32.04 -14.18
CA LYS A 43 -6.61 31.43 -14.02
C LYS A 43 -6.68 29.96 -14.48
N ASN A 44 -5.69 29.47 -15.23
CA ASN A 44 -5.62 28.09 -15.72
C ASN A 44 -4.66 27.22 -14.89
N SER A 45 -4.45 27.57 -13.61
CA SER A 45 -3.62 26.76 -12.72
C SER A 45 -4.43 25.63 -12.11
N THR A 46 -3.87 24.42 -12.15
CA THR A 46 -4.46 23.23 -11.54
C THR A 46 -3.48 22.66 -10.53
N ASP A 47 -3.94 22.52 -9.29
CA ASP A 47 -3.17 21.84 -8.25
C ASP A 47 -3.18 20.34 -8.50
N ALA A 48 -1.99 19.78 -8.67
CA ALA A 48 -1.76 18.33 -8.71
C ALA A 48 -1.41 17.76 -7.33
N LEU A 49 -0.98 18.62 -6.40
CA LEU A 49 -0.91 18.32 -4.96
C LEU A 49 -1.46 19.51 -4.18
N ARG A 50 -2.27 19.24 -3.16
CA ARG A 50 -2.88 20.24 -2.29
C ARG A 50 -2.59 19.88 -0.84
N ASP A 51 -1.75 20.68 -0.19
CA ASP A 51 -1.46 20.55 1.24
C ASP A 51 -1.00 19.13 1.64
N PHE A 52 -0.15 18.54 0.81
CA PHE A 52 0.33 17.18 0.99
C PHE A 52 1.31 17.11 2.16
N THR A 53 0.91 16.42 3.23
CA THR A 53 1.74 16.19 4.41
C THR A 53 1.94 14.69 4.61
N LEU A 54 3.19 14.24 4.65
CA LEU A 54 3.56 12.84 4.79
C LEU A 54 4.88 12.75 5.56
N ARG A 55 4.97 11.79 6.49
CA ARG A 55 6.21 11.43 7.15
C ARG A 55 6.46 9.94 7.00
N VAL A 56 7.68 9.61 6.56
CA VAL A 56 8.16 8.24 6.40
C VAL A 56 9.40 8.06 7.26
N SER A 57 9.36 7.05 8.12
CA SER A 57 10.42 6.67 9.04
C SER A 57 11.57 6.01 8.27
N ARG A 58 12.75 5.94 8.89
CA ARG A 58 13.89 5.22 8.29
C ARG A 58 13.58 3.72 8.18
N GLY A 59 13.90 3.13 7.04
CA GLY A 59 13.65 1.70 6.75
C GLY A 59 12.17 1.36 6.48
N GLU A 60 11.26 2.34 6.57
CA GLU A 60 9.83 2.13 6.34
C GLU A 60 9.53 2.09 4.84
N THR A 61 8.65 1.16 4.43
CA THR A 61 8.07 1.16 3.09
C THR A 61 6.67 1.74 3.12
N VAL A 62 6.47 2.88 2.46
CA VAL A 62 5.15 3.51 2.29
C VAL A 62 4.70 3.39 0.84
N ALA A 63 3.50 2.85 0.63
CA ALA A 63 2.85 2.86 -0.68
C ALA A 63 1.87 4.03 -0.79
N LEU A 64 2.01 4.86 -1.82
CA LEU A 64 0.99 5.83 -2.23
C LEU A 64 0.07 5.18 -3.26
N LEU A 65 -1.22 5.21 -2.96
CA LEU A 65 -2.25 4.54 -3.72
C LEU A 65 -3.39 5.52 -4.01
N GLY A 66 -4.05 5.39 -5.15
CA GLY A 66 -5.19 6.23 -5.51
C GLY A 66 -5.47 6.21 -7.01
N PRO A 67 -6.61 6.77 -7.45
CA PRO A 67 -6.97 6.82 -8.87
C PRO A 67 -5.91 7.51 -9.74
N SER A 68 -5.97 7.30 -11.05
CA SER A 68 -5.18 8.08 -12.01
C SER A 68 -5.44 9.57 -11.83
N GLY A 69 -4.38 10.39 -11.84
CA GLY A 69 -4.49 11.83 -11.63
C GLY A 69 -4.60 12.30 -10.18
N SER A 70 -4.56 11.41 -9.18
CA SER A 70 -4.62 11.76 -7.76
C SER A 70 -3.39 12.48 -7.19
N GLY A 71 -2.30 12.61 -7.94
CA GLY A 71 -1.09 13.35 -7.53
C GLY A 71 0.10 12.50 -7.07
N LYS A 72 -0.01 11.16 -7.05
CA LYS A 72 1.05 10.24 -6.56
C LYS A 72 2.41 10.48 -7.22
N SER A 73 2.48 10.43 -8.55
CA SER A 73 3.73 10.66 -9.28
C SER A 73 4.22 12.09 -9.14
N THR A 74 3.33 13.07 -8.90
CA THR A 74 3.73 14.45 -8.58
C THR A 74 4.42 14.52 -7.21
N ALA A 75 3.93 13.79 -6.21
CA ALA A 75 4.59 13.69 -4.90
C ALA A 75 5.98 13.09 -5.04
N LEU A 76 6.10 11.95 -5.74
CA LEU A 76 7.38 11.30 -6.00
C LEU A 76 8.35 12.21 -6.78
N LYS A 77 7.88 12.86 -7.87
CA LYS A 77 8.69 13.80 -8.66
C LYS A 77 9.14 15.01 -7.86
N SER A 78 8.32 15.49 -6.92
CA SER A 78 8.69 16.60 -6.05
C SER A 78 9.76 16.22 -5.02
N LEU A 79 9.75 14.99 -4.52
CA LEU A 79 10.80 14.43 -3.68
C LEU A 79 12.10 14.15 -4.46
N ALA A 80 11.99 13.65 -5.68
CA ALA A 80 13.14 13.46 -6.57
C ALA A 80 13.72 14.78 -7.12
N GLY A 81 12.99 15.89 -7.02
CA GLY A 81 13.42 17.21 -7.48
C GLY A 81 13.16 17.50 -8.96
N PHE A 82 12.38 16.67 -9.64
CA PHE A 82 11.96 16.90 -11.02
C PHE A 82 10.85 17.94 -11.12
N VAL A 83 10.12 18.16 -10.02
CA VAL A 83 9.06 19.17 -9.92
C VAL A 83 9.30 19.98 -8.65
N ARG A 84 9.35 21.30 -8.77
CA ARG A 84 9.48 22.17 -7.60
C ARG A 84 8.10 22.45 -6.98
N PRO A 85 7.92 22.25 -5.66
CA PRO A 85 6.71 22.71 -4.97
C PRO A 85 6.43 24.19 -5.17
N THR A 86 5.15 24.55 -5.33
CA THR A 86 4.70 25.95 -5.33
C THR A 86 4.55 26.48 -3.91
N ALA A 87 4.27 25.60 -2.94
CA ALA A 87 4.29 25.91 -1.50
C ALA A 87 4.70 24.68 -0.67
N GLY A 88 4.96 24.89 0.62
CA GLY A 88 5.40 23.85 1.54
C GLY A 88 6.90 23.58 1.48
N ARG A 89 7.33 22.47 2.10
CA ARG A 89 8.73 22.02 2.13
C ARG A 89 8.83 20.50 1.97
N VAL A 90 9.90 20.07 1.32
CA VAL A 90 10.30 18.66 1.24
C VAL A 90 11.63 18.49 1.96
N ARG A 91 11.68 17.56 2.91
CA ARG A 91 12.88 17.28 3.70
C ARG A 91 13.32 15.83 3.55
N LEU A 92 14.63 15.62 3.57
CA LEU A 92 15.28 14.31 3.53
C LEU A 92 16.24 14.18 4.71
N SER A 93 16.00 13.23 5.61
CA SER A 93 16.72 13.09 6.89
C SER A 93 16.89 14.43 7.61
N GLY A 94 15.79 15.18 7.71
CA GLY A 94 15.76 16.50 8.36
C GLY A 94 16.20 17.70 7.52
N ASN A 95 16.99 17.49 6.46
CA ASN A 95 17.50 18.57 5.62
C ASN A 95 16.46 19.02 4.61
N ASP A 96 16.23 20.33 4.48
CA ASP A 96 15.38 20.88 3.43
C ASP A 96 16.04 20.68 2.06
N ILE A 97 15.37 19.91 1.20
CA ILE A 97 15.85 19.59 -0.14
C ILE A 97 14.99 20.25 -1.23
N THR A 98 14.05 21.13 -0.86
CA THR A 98 13.02 21.69 -1.75
C THR A 98 13.64 22.29 -3.02
N ASP A 99 14.71 23.07 -2.87
CA ASP A 99 15.41 23.75 -3.98
C ASP A 99 16.66 22.99 -4.47
N LEU A 100 16.97 21.82 -3.90
CA LEU A 100 18.11 21.03 -4.36
C LEU A 100 17.79 20.37 -5.71
N PRO A 101 18.73 20.40 -6.68
CA PRO A 101 18.54 19.70 -7.95
C PRO A 101 18.59 18.17 -7.76
N PRO A 102 17.91 17.39 -8.62
CA PRO A 102 17.81 15.92 -8.48
C PRO A 102 19.14 15.21 -8.20
N ALA A 103 20.19 15.57 -8.94
CA ALA A 103 21.51 14.93 -8.84
C ALA A 103 22.17 15.07 -7.45
N ARG A 104 21.77 16.06 -6.65
CA ARG A 104 22.32 16.31 -5.31
C ARG A 104 21.47 15.75 -4.17
N ARG A 105 20.32 15.13 -4.47
CA ARG A 105 19.42 14.61 -3.43
C ARG A 105 19.83 13.24 -2.89
N GLY A 106 20.70 12.51 -3.59
CA GLY A 106 21.20 11.20 -3.13
C GLY A 106 20.16 10.07 -3.16
N ILE A 107 19.03 10.27 -3.83
CA ILE A 107 17.88 9.35 -3.88
C ILE A 107 18.01 8.38 -5.07
N GLY A 108 17.70 7.10 -4.86
CA GLY A 108 17.52 6.12 -5.93
C GLY A 108 16.11 6.23 -6.52
N VAL A 109 15.99 6.30 -7.85
CA VAL A 109 14.68 6.45 -8.52
C VAL A 109 14.51 5.40 -9.60
N VAL A 110 13.39 4.68 -9.55
CA VAL A 110 12.89 3.79 -10.59
C VAL A 110 11.62 4.40 -11.17
N VAL A 111 11.63 4.70 -12.46
CA VAL A 111 10.50 5.31 -13.18
C VAL A 111 9.73 4.27 -13.99
N GLN A 112 8.46 4.56 -14.29
CA GLN A 112 7.51 3.64 -14.95
C GLN A 112 8.01 3.00 -16.25
N SER A 113 8.75 3.73 -17.10
CA SER A 113 9.29 3.21 -18.37
C SER A 113 10.68 2.56 -18.24
N TYR A 114 11.14 2.33 -17.02
CA TYR A 114 12.49 1.89 -16.63
C TYR A 114 13.62 2.86 -17.00
N ALA A 115 13.44 3.66 -18.06
CA ALA A 115 14.38 4.63 -18.59
C ALA A 115 15.81 4.07 -18.73
N LEU A 116 15.95 2.82 -19.18
CA LEU A 116 17.25 2.22 -19.48
C LEU A 116 17.85 2.88 -20.73
N PHE A 117 19.17 3.06 -20.73
CA PHE A 117 19.90 3.56 -21.90
C PHE A 117 19.99 2.42 -22.93
N PRO A 118 19.30 2.51 -24.08
CA PRO A 118 19.12 1.36 -24.99
C PRO A 118 20.42 0.94 -25.68
N HIS A 119 21.39 1.85 -25.76
CA HIS A 119 22.70 1.66 -26.38
C HIS A 119 23.79 1.22 -25.38
N MET A 120 23.47 1.10 -24.09
CA MET A 120 24.40 0.66 -23.06
C MET A 120 24.09 -0.77 -22.63
N ARG A 121 25.10 -1.56 -22.30
CA ARG A 121 24.90 -2.90 -21.70
C ARG A 121 24.36 -2.78 -20.27
N VAL A 122 23.88 -3.89 -19.69
CA VAL A 122 23.36 -3.92 -18.32
C VAL A 122 24.36 -3.35 -17.31
N ARG A 123 25.61 -3.83 -17.31
CA ARG A 123 26.66 -3.31 -16.42
C ARG A 123 26.90 -1.81 -16.59
N ASP A 124 26.86 -1.31 -17.82
CA ASP A 124 27.05 0.11 -18.11
C ASP A 124 25.85 0.96 -17.67
N ASN A 125 24.63 0.44 -17.81
CA ASN A 125 23.42 1.08 -17.29
C ASN A 125 23.53 1.26 -15.77
N VAL A 126 23.92 0.21 -15.04
CA VAL A 126 24.08 0.25 -13.58
C VAL A 126 25.25 1.15 -13.17
N ALA A 127 26.37 1.12 -13.91
CA ALA A 127 27.55 1.93 -13.64
C ALA A 127 27.37 3.43 -13.89
N PHE A 128 26.38 3.83 -14.71
CA PHE A 128 26.25 5.21 -15.21
C PHE A 128 26.26 6.26 -14.10
N GLY A 129 25.41 6.11 -13.08
CA GLY A 129 25.31 7.07 -11.97
C GLY A 129 26.57 7.14 -11.12
N LEU A 130 27.30 6.03 -10.98
CA LEU A 130 28.56 5.95 -10.24
C LEU A 130 29.69 6.66 -10.97
N ARG A 131 29.79 6.47 -12.29
CA ARG A 131 30.75 7.16 -13.16
C ARG A 131 30.51 8.67 -13.18
N ALA A 132 29.24 9.09 -13.21
CA ALA A 132 28.88 10.51 -13.15
C ALA A 132 29.31 11.17 -11.82
N ARG A 133 29.36 10.40 -10.72
CA ARG A 133 29.90 10.84 -9.42
C ARG A 133 31.42 10.77 -9.32
N ARG A 134 32.12 10.41 -10.41
CA ARG A 134 33.59 10.32 -10.50
C ARG A 134 34.22 9.37 -9.46
N LEU A 135 33.52 8.29 -9.10
CA LEU A 135 34.08 7.21 -8.28
C LEU A 135 35.20 6.46 -9.03
N SER A 136 36.10 5.81 -8.29
CA SER A 136 37.20 5.07 -8.90
C SER A 136 36.68 3.85 -9.69
N LYS A 137 37.42 3.43 -10.72
CA LYS A 137 37.03 2.27 -11.55
C LYS A 137 36.81 0.99 -10.72
N ARG A 138 37.63 0.79 -9.68
CA ARG A 138 37.52 -0.36 -8.76
C ARG A 138 36.20 -0.31 -8.00
N GLU A 139 35.89 0.81 -7.35
CA GLU A 139 34.64 0.99 -6.60
C GLU A 139 33.41 0.88 -7.49
N VAL A 140 33.47 1.39 -8.72
CA VAL A 140 32.39 1.23 -9.70
C VAL A 140 32.15 -0.25 -10.01
N GLY A 141 33.22 -1.01 -10.27
CA GLY A 141 33.11 -2.45 -10.55
C GLY A 141 32.48 -3.22 -9.40
N GLU A 142 32.97 -3.01 -8.17
CA GLU A 142 32.45 -3.67 -6.96
C GLU A 142 30.96 -3.39 -6.75
N ARG A 143 30.55 -2.11 -6.80
CA ARG A 143 29.14 -1.72 -6.61
C ARG A 143 28.22 -2.22 -7.72
N VAL A 144 28.72 -2.32 -8.95
CA VAL A 144 27.94 -2.82 -10.09
C VAL A 144 27.66 -4.31 -9.92
N GLU A 145 28.66 -5.12 -9.59
CA GLU A 145 28.45 -6.56 -9.38
C GLU A 145 27.58 -6.82 -8.14
N GLU A 146 27.76 -6.06 -7.06
CA GLU A 146 26.88 -6.11 -5.87
C GLU A 146 25.41 -5.83 -6.25
N ALA A 147 25.16 -4.72 -6.95
CA ALA A 147 23.81 -4.31 -7.32
C ALA A 147 23.13 -5.26 -8.32
N ILE A 148 23.89 -5.78 -9.29
CA ILE A 148 23.38 -6.77 -10.25
C ILE A 148 23.12 -8.11 -9.57
N GLY A 149 23.96 -8.50 -8.60
CA GLY A 149 23.79 -9.71 -7.79
C GLY A 149 22.51 -9.68 -6.96
N MET A 150 22.21 -8.54 -6.31
CA MET A 150 20.99 -8.36 -5.49
C MET A 150 19.68 -8.60 -6.26
N VAL A 151 19.67 -8.34 -7.57
CA VAL A 151 18.48 -8.53 -8.42
C VAL A 151 18.57 -9.79 -9.29
N SER A 152 19.51 -10.68 -9.02
CA SER A 152 19.74 -11.93 -9.77
C SER A 152 19.95 -11.70 -11.27
N MET A 153 20.76 -10.70 -11.64
CA MET A 153 21.03 -10.33 -13.04
C MET A 153 22.49 -10.57 -13.49
N SER A 154 23.30 -11.29 -12.69
CA SER A 154 24.76 -11.44 -12.92
C SER A 154 25.10 -12.02 -14.30
N GLU A 155 24.34 -13.01 -14.77
CA GLU A 155 24.55 -13.65 -16.07
C GLU A 155 24.16 -12.77 -17.27
N TYR A 156 23.37 -11.72 -17.03
CA TYR A 156 22.85 -10.82 -18.06
C TYR A 156 23.67 -9.53 -18.19
N GLY A 157 24.76 -9.38 -17.43
CA GLY A 157 25.54 -8.15 -17.33
C GLY A 157 26.08 -7.63 -18.67
N SER A 158 26.32 -8.51 -19.64
CA SER A 158 26.78 -8.16 -20.99
C SER A 158 25.66 -7.86 -21.97
N ARG A 159 24.38 -8.13 -21.66
CA ARG A 159 23.28 -7.91 -22.61
C ARG A 159 22.91 -6.44 -22.76
N LEU A 160 22.29 -6.11 -23.89
CA LEU A 160 21.60 -4.85 -24.13
C LEU A 160 20.15 -4.92 -23.64
N PRO A 161 19.50 -3.80 -23.27
CA PRO A 161 18.11 -3.78 -22.81
C PRO A 161 17.11 -4.47 -23.75
N ARG A 162 17.32 -4.34 -25.07
CA ARG A 162 16.47 -5.00 -26.10
C ARG A 162 16.54 -6.53 -26.10
N GLU A 163 17.53 -7.12 -25.43
CA GLU A 163 17.77 -8.57 -25.33
C GLU A 163 17.20 -9.15 -24.01
N LEU A 164 16.46 -8.33 -23.25
CA LEU A 164 15.91 -8.65 -21.94
C LEU A 164 14.38 -8.62 -21.97
N SER A 165 13.76 -9.52 -21.18
CA SER A 165 12.33 -9.46 -20.90
C SER A 165 11.96 -8.21 -20.09
N GLY A 166 10.67 -7.85 -20.04
CA GLY A 166 10.20 -6.70 -19.26
C GLY A 166 10.60 -6.77 -17.79
N GLY A 167 10.43 -7.92 -17.13
CA GLY A 167 10.85 -8.12 -15.74
C GLY A 167 12.37 -8.04 -15.54
N GLN A 168 13.16 -8.52 -16.50
CA GLN A 168 14.61 -8.36 -16.48
C GLN A 168 15.04 -6.89 -16.64
N GLN A 169 14.39 -6.13 -17.52
CA GLN A 169 14.64 -4.69 -17.65
C GLN A 169 14.31 -3.93 -16.36
N GLN A 170 13.21 -4.28 -15.70
CA GLN A 170 12.85 -3.72 -14.40
C GLN A 170 13.92 -4.00 -13.34
N ARG A 171 14.39 -5.26 -13.23
CA ARG A 171 15.48 -5.65 -12.32
C ARG A 171 16.74 -4.82 -12.55
N VAL A 172 17.10 -4.57 -13.82
CA VAL A 172 18.25 -3.70 -14.16
C VAL A 172 18.01 -2.25 -13.73
N ALA A 173 16.80 -1.73 -13.88
CA ALA A 173 16.47 -0.37 -13.42
C ALA A 173 16.56 -0.24 -11.89
N ILE A 174 16.11 -1.26 -11.15
CA ILE A 174 16.25 -1.35 -9.70
C ILE A 174 17.72 -1.43 -9.30
N ALA A 175 18.51 -2.32 -9.91
CA ALA A 175 19.95 -2.41 -9.66
C ALA A 175 20.66 -1.07 -9.89
N ARG A 176 20.33 -0.36 -10.97
CA ARG A 176 20.89 0.98 -11.24
C ARG A 176 20.55 1.98 -10.15
N ALA A 177 19.33 1.96 -9.62
CA ALA A 177 18.93 2.83 -8.51
C ALA A 177 19.66 2.48 -7.20
N LEU A 178 19.87 1.19 -6.94
CA LEU A 178 20.55 0.69 -5.73
C LEU A 178 22.07 0.84 -5.76
N ALA A 179 22.70 0.87 -6.94
CA ALA A 179 24.15 0.91 -7.07
C ALA A 179 24.81 2.09 -6.34
N ILE A 180 24.10 3.21 -6.18
CA ILE A 180 24.57 4.38 -5.43
C ILE A 180 24.45 4.25 -3.91
N LYS A 181 23.90 3.13 -3.40
CA LYS A 181 23.55 2.85 -1.99
C LYS A 181 22.72 3.97 -1.37
N PRO A 182 21.49 4.20 -1.89
CA PRO A 182 20.67 5.32 -1.43
C PRO A 182 19.97 4.99 -0.10
N ASP A 183 19.85 5.98 0.79
CA ASP A 183 19.03 5.85 2.01
C ASP A 183 17.52 5.80 1.69
N VAL A 184 17.15 6.32 0.51
CA VAL A 184 15.77 6.39 0.03
C VAL A 184 15.68 5.87 -1.40
N LEU A 185 14.75 4.94 -1.62
CA LEU A 185 14.38 4.39 -2.92
C LEU A 185 12.96 4.81 -3.29
N LEU A 186 12.79 5.41 -4.47
CA LEU A 186 11.50 5.80 -5.02
C LEU A 186 11.15 4.88 -6.19
N LEU A 187 9.94 4.33 -6.18
CA LEU A 187 9.44 3.49 -7.26
C LEU A 187 8.13 4.07 -7.81
N ASP A 188 8.14 4.57 -9.04
CA ASP A 188 6.96 5.17 -9.71
C ASP A 188 6.33 4.15 -10.66
N GLU A 189 5.28 3.47 -10.20
CA GLU A 189 4.54 2.42 -10.94
C GLU A 189 5.45 1.39 -11.61
N PRO A 190 6.39 0.76 -10.85
CA PRO A 190 7.48 -0.02 -11.44
C PRO A 190 6.99 -1.32 -12.11
N LEU A 191 5.74 -1.73 -11.87
CA LEU A 191 5.14 -2.97 -12.39
C LEU A 191 4.03 -2.73 -13.43
N ALA A 192 3.72 -1.46 -13.74
CA ALA A 192 2.56 -1.14 -14.59
C ALA A 192 2.70 -1.64 -16.03
N ALA A 193 3.93 -1.77 -16.55
CA ALA A 193 4.19 -2.22 -17.92
C ALA A 193 4.29 -3.75 -18.07
N LEU A 194 4.12 -4.52 -16.98
CA LEU A 194 4.22 -5.99 -17.02
C LEU A 194 2.84 -6.65 -17.19
N ASP A 195 2.81 -7.85 -17.76
CA ASP A 195 1.62 -8.70 -17.73
C ASP A 195 1.35 -9.24 -16.32
N ALA A 196 0.18 -9.84 -16.11
CA ALA A 196 -0.26 -10.30 -14.79
C ALA A 196 0.66 -11.37 -14.16
N ALA A 197 1.15 -12.32 -14.95
CA ALA A 197 1.97 -13.43 -14.44
C ALA A 197 3.37 -12.95 -14.04
N LEU A 198 3.98 -12.11 -14.88
CA LEU A 198 5.26 -11.46 -14.56
C LEU A 198 5.11 -10.50 -13.39
N ARG A 199 4.01 -9.76 -13.29
CA ARG A 199 3.73 -8.86 -12.16
C ARG A 199 3.73 -9.63 -10.84
N GLN A 200 2.97 -10.71 -10.74
CA GLN A 200 2.91 -11.52 -9.51
C GLN A 200 4.29 -12.04 -9.09
N THR A 201 5.06 -12.54 -10.06
CA THR A 201 6.44 -12.99 -9.82
C THR A 201 7.31 -11.85 -9.29
N MET A 202 7.22 -10.68 -9.93
CA MET A 202 8.02 -9.51 -9.56
C MET A 202 7.63 -8.88 -8.22
N VAL A 203 6.37 -8.96 -7.80
CA VAL A 203 5.97 -8.57 -6.43
C VAL A 203 6.73 -9.38 -5.39
N GLY A 204 6.79 -10.71 -5.55
CA GLY A 204 7.55 -11.57 -4.63
C GLY A 204 9.05 -11.25 -4.60
N GLU A 205 9.63 -10.84 -5.72
CA GLU A 205 11.04 -10.44 -5.78
C GLU A 205 11.28 -9.08 -5.13
N LEU A 206 10.35 -8.14 -5.28
CA LEU A 206 10.40 -6.86 -4.57
C LEU A 206 10.28 -7.04 -3.06
N GLN A 207 9.46 -7.99 -2.60
CA GLN A 207 9.39 -8.36 -1.18
C GLN A 207 10.75 -8.86 -0.67
N ARG A 208 11.36 -9.84 -1.36
CA ARG A 208 12.69 -10.35 -0.98
C ARG A 208 13.75 -9.25 -0.97
N LEU A 209 13.71 -8.35 -1.95
CA LEU A 209 14.64 -7.23 -2.04
C LEU A 209 14.46 -6.26 -0.87
N ARG A 210 13.20 -5.94 -0.51
CA ARG A 210 12.87 -5.11 0.64
C ARG A 210 13.41 -5.75 1.93
N ASP A 211 13.17 -7.04 2.12
CA ASP A 211 13.65 -7.77 3.30
C ASP A 211 15.19 -7.79 3.39
N ALA A 212 15.87 -7.81 2.25
CA ALA A 212 17.33 -7.71 2.18
C ALA A 212 17.88 -6.29 2.40
N LEU A 213 17.03 -5.27 2.41
CA LEU A 213 17.39 -3.85 2.54
C LEU A 213 16.63 -3.16 3.70
N PRO A 214 16.73 -3.67 4.94
CA PRO A 214 15.91 -3.20 6.07
C PRO A 214 16.17 -1.72 6.43
N ASP A 215 17.36 -1.19 6.12
CA ASP A 215 17.71 0.20 6.40
C ASP A 215 17.30 1.18 5.29
N THR A 216 16.87 0.67 4.12
CA THR A 216 16.48 1.49 2.98
C THR A 216 15.02 1.91 3.10
N THR A 217 14.77 3.21 3.13
CA THR A 217 13.40 3.73 3.15
C THR A 217 12.81 3.68 1.75
N MET A 218 11.59 3.18 1.58
CA MET A 218 10.97 3.05 0.26
C MET A 218 9.68 3.86 0.15
N LEU A 219 9.55 4.65 -0.91
CA LEU A 219 8.28 5.26 -1.31
C LEU A 219 7.84 4.65 -2.64
N TYR A 220 6.80 3.82 -2.56
CA TYR A 220 6.26 3.04 -3.67
C TYR A 220 4.98 3.71 -4.18
N VAL A 221 4.88 4.01 -5.46
CA VAL A 221 3.66 4.55 -6.09
C VAL A 221 3.06 3.46 -6.96
N THR A 222 1.78 3.16 -6.75
CA THR A 222 1.05 2.20 -7.58
C THR A 222 -0.42 2.57 -7.68
N HIS A 223 -1.09 1.98 -8.65
CA HIS A 223 -2.54 1.95 -8.76
C HIS A 223 -3.10 0.56 -8.40
N ASP A 224 -2.24 -0.44 -8.21
CA ASP A 224 -2.62 -1.81 -7.86
C ASP A 224 -2.63 -1.99 -6.33
N GLN A 225 -3.78 -2.41 -5.82
CA GLN A 225 -4.02 -2.57 -4.39
C GLN A 225 -3.26 -3.79 -3.85
N THR A 226 -3.14 -4.85 -4.65
CA THR A 226 -2.46 -6.10 -4.26
C THR A 226 -0.98 -5.83 -4.02
N GLU A 227 -0.36 -5.00 -4.87
CA GLU A 227 1.03 -4.57 -4.70
C GLU A 227 1.22 -3.80 -3.39
N ALA A 228 0.34 -2.83 -3.11
CA ALA A 228 0.41 -2.03 -1.89
C ALA A 228 0.24 -2.90 -0.64
N LEU A 229 -0.76 -3.78 -0.63
CA LEU A 229 -1.02 -4.71 0.48
C LEU A 229 0.15 -5.69 0.71
N ALA A 230 0.82 -6.11 -0.36
CA ALA A 230 1.92 -7.07 -0.29
C ALA A 230 3.26 -6.45 0.14
N LEU A 231 3.50 -5.17 -0.18
CA LEU A 231 4.82 -4.55 -0.04
C LEU A 231 4.92 -3.52 1.09
N ALA A 232 3.83 -2.85 1.45
CA ALA A 232 3.89 -1.66 2.28
C ALA A 232 3.69 -1.94 3.78
N ASP A 233 4.44 -1.23 4.61
CA ASP A 233 4.16 -1.10 6.04
C ASP A 233 2.94 -0.20 6.28
N ARG A 234 2.91 0.91 5.53
CA ARG A 234 1.84 1.92 5.58
C ARG A 234 1.38 2.29 4.18
N ILE A 235 0.08 2.49 4.02
CA ILE A 235 -0.52 2.93 2.76
C ILE A 235 -1.03 4.35 2.94
N GLY A 236 -0.66 5.23 2.01
CA GLY A 236 -1.23 6.57 1.86
C GLY A 236 -2.24 6.58 0.73
N VAL A 237 -3.51 6.81 1.03
CA VAL A 237 -4.60 6.85 0.05
C VAL A 237 -4.78 8.28 -0.44
N MET A 238 -4.67 8.47 -1.76
CA MET A 238 -4.76 9.76 -2.42
C MET A 238 -6.04 9.90 -3.25
N ARG A 239 -6.67 11.08 -3.17
CA ARG A 239 -7.84 11.47 -3.97
C ARG A 239 -7.81 12.97 -4.20
N ASP A 240 -8.17 13.43 -5.39
CA ASP A 240 -8.31 14.86 -5.72
C ASP A 240 -7.12 15.72 -5.28
N ALA A 241 -5.90 15.27 -5.59
CA ALA A 241 -4.63 15.91 -5.24
C ALA A 241 -4.32 15.97 -3.73
N ARG A 242 -5.04 15.24 -2.88
CA ARG A 242 -4.85 15.21 -1.42
C ARG A 242 -4.51 13.81 -0.92
N LEU A 243 -3.73 13.75 0.16
CA LEU A 243 -3.65 12.55 0.99
C LEU A 243 -4.90 12.53 1.88
N VAL A 244 -5.77 11.56 1.65
CA VAL A 244 -7.05 11.42 2.37
C VAL A 244 -6.84 10.67 3.67
N ASP A 245 -6.17 9.52 3.58
CA ASP A 245 -5.93 8.64 4.71
C ASP A 245 -4.50 8.09 4.66
N ILE A 246 -3.94 7.83 5.83
CA ILE A 246 -2.67 7.14 5.98
C ILE A 246 -2.68 6.32 7.26
N GLY A 247 -2.25 5.07 7.18
CA GLY A 247 -2.24 4.14 8.31
C GLY A 247 -1.46 2.89 7.95
N THR A 248 -1.34 1.97 8.90
CA THR A 248 -0.74 0.66 8.59
C THR A 248 -1.62 -0.08 7.59
N THR A 249 -1.00 -0.97 6.81
CA THR A 249 -1.71 -1.81 5.84
C THR A 249 -2.85 -2.59 6.51
N GLU A 250 -2.61 -3.14 7.70
CA GLU A 250 -3.61 -3.86 8.49
C GLU A 250 -4.74 -2.95 8.98
N GLU A 251 -4.42 -1.76 9.51
CA GLU A 251 -5.42 -0.79 9.97
C GLU A 251 -6.34 -0.33 8.83
N LEU A 252 -5.76 0.06 7.69
CA LEU A 252 -6.56 0.53 6.56
C LEU A 252 -7.39 -0.57 5.91
N TRP A 253 -6.95 -1.83 6.01
CA TRP A 253 -7.72 -2.97 5.55
C TRP A 253 -8.88 -3.33 6.49
N SER A 254 -8.58 -3.48 7.78
CA SER A 254 -9.52 -4.00 8.79
C SER A 254 -10.47 -2.94 9.35
N ARG A 255 -9.98 -1.69 9.49
CA ARG A 255 -10.67 -0.56 10.12
C ARG A 255 -10.46 0.71 9.31
N PRO A 256 -10.90 0.75 8.04
CA PRO A 256 -10.70 1.90 7.19
C PRO A 256 -11.32 3.17 7.80
N PRO A 257 -10.56 4.29 7.89
CA PRO A 257 -11.03 5.52 8.54
C PRO A 257 -12.14 6.25 7.78
N SER A 258 -12.28 5.99 6.48
CA SER A 258 -13.27 6.61 5.59
C SER A 258 -13.90 5.61 4.64
N GLY A 259 -15.15 5.86 4.22
CA GLY A 259 -15.84 5.03 3.23
C GLY A 259 -15.12 4.99 1.89
N PHE A 260 -14.42 6.06 1.51
CA PHE A 260 -13.60 6.05 0.31
C PHE A 260 -12.46 5.05 0.41
N THR A 261 -11.72 5.04 1.52
CA THR A 261 -10.63 4.08 1.72
C THR A 261 -11.15 2.64 1.80
N ALA A 262 -12.30 2.44 2.45
CA ALA A 262 -12.94 1.13 2.53
C ALA A 262 -13.34 0.56 1.16
N SER A 263 -13.97 1.38 0.30
CA SER A 263 -14.37 0.97 -1.05
C SER A 263 -13.16 0.87 -1.99
N PHE A 264 -12.18 1.77 -1.84
CA PHE A 264 -11.02 1.81 -2.70
C PHE A 264 -10.06 0.64 -2.42
N LEU A 265 -9.78 0.30 -1.16
CA LEU A 265 -8.96 -0.86 -0.79
C LEU A 265 -9.83 -2.11 -0.72
N GLY A 266 -9.78 -3.02 -1.69
CA GLY A 266 -10.43 -4.33 -1.63
C GLY A 266 -11.92 -4.36 -1.98
N GLY A 267 -12.52 -3.23 -2.39
CA GLY A 267 -13.91 -3.19 -2.86
C GLY A 267 -14.93 -3.59 -1.80
N ALA A 268 -14.86 -3.03 -0.58
CA ALA A 268 -15.84 -3.34 0.46
C ALA A 268 -17.27 -2.99 0.05
N ASN A 269 -18.21 -3.80 0.54
CA ASN A 269 -19.61 -3.42 0.63
C ASN A 269 -19.76 -2.36 1.72
N LEU A 270 -20.43 -1.25 1.40
CA LEU A 270 -20.70 -0.17 2.34
C LEU A 270 -22.20 -0.01 2.50
N LEU A 271 -22.75 -0.61 3.55
CA LEU A 271 -24.18 -0.60 3.82
C LEU A 271 -24.54 0.58 4.73
N PRO A 272 -25.42 1.51 4.33
CA PRO A 272 -25.94 2.56 5.20
C PRO A 272 -26.56 1.95 6.44
N CYS A 273 -26.16 2.46 7.60
CA CYS A 273 -26.63 1.99 8.89
C CYS A 273 -26.83 3.15 9.87
N LYS A 274 -27.64 2.90 10.89
CA LYS A 274 -27.70 3.77 12.08
C LYS A 274 -27.02 3.05 13.24
N VAL A 275 -26.11 3.75 13.90
CA VAL A 275 -25.45 3.24 15.10
C VAL A 275 -26.47 3.15 16.22
N GLY A 276 -26.58 1.99 16.86
CA GLY A 276 -27.39 1.76 18.05
C GLY A 276 -26.55 1.86 19.32
N ARG A 277 -26.72 0.89 20.22
CA ARG A 277 -25.94 0.83 21.46
C ARG A 277 -24.51 0.38 21.16
N VAL A 278 -23.53 1.10 21.72
CA VAL A 278 -22.11 0.75 21.69
C VAL A 278 -21.68 0.28 23.08
N SER A 279 -20.95 -0.84 23.15
CA SER A 279 -20.42 -1.42 24.37
C SER A 279 -19.05 -2.02 24.08
N GLY A 280 -17.99 -1.38 24.60
CA GLY A 280 -16.62 -1.73 24.20
C GLY A 280 -16.42 -1.56 22.70
N ALA A 281 -15.73 -2.51 22.06
CA ALA A 281 -15.48 -2.51 20.62
C ALA A 281 -16.66 -3.01 19.77
N THR A 282 -17.83 -3.27 20.37
CA THR A 282 -19.01 -3.79 19.68
C THR A 282 -20.14 -2.77 19.66
N ALA A 283 -20.77 -2.60 18.51
CA ALA A 283 -21.98 -1.82 18.31
C ALA A 283 -23.12 -2.70 17.80
N LEU A 284 -24.35 -2.42 18.23
CA LEU A 284 -25.54 -2.84 17.49
C LEU A 284 -25.84 -1.79 16.44
N VAL A 285 -26.16 -2.21 15.21
CA VAL A 285 -26.45 -1.31 14.10
C VAL A 285 -27.75 -1.72 13.41
N GLU A 286 -28.53 -0.72 13.03
CA GLU A 286 -29.73 -0.89 12.20
C GLU A 286 -29.34 -0.73 10.73
N VAL A 287 -29.52 -1.79 9.93
CA VAL A 287 -29.21 -1.84 8.50
C VAL A 287 -30.47 -2.28 7.77
N GLY A 288 -31.17 -1.35 7.12
CA GLY A 288 -32.50 -1.62 6.57
C GLY A 288 -33.46 -2.07 7.68
N GLU A 289 -34.03 -3.27 7.54
CA GLU A 289 -34.94 -3.90 8.51
C GLU A 289 -34.20 -4.83 9.50
N LYS A 290 -32.87 -4.92 9.42
CA LYS A 290 -32.06 -5.86 10.22
C LYS A 290 -31.31 -5.13 11.34
N MET A 291 -31.21 -5.81 12.48
CA MET A 291 -30.30 -5.45 13.55
C MET A 291 -29.09 -6.38 13.52
N LEU A 292 -27.89 -5.81 13.37
CA LEU A 292 -26.63 -6.55 13.24
C LEU A 292 -25.62 -6.12 14.32
N SER A 293 -24.70 -7.00 14.67
CA SER A 293 -23.49 -6.67 15.43
C SER A 293 -22.44 -6.09 14.49
N ALA A 294 -21.70 -5.08 14.94
CA ALA A 294 -20.60 -4.47 14.19
C ALA A 294 -19.43 -4.15 15.12
N THR A 295 -18.23 -4.09 14.56
CA THR A 295 -17.04 -3.59 15.24
C THR A 295 -17.05 -2.06 15.21
N ALA A 296 -16.96 -1.43 16.39
CA ALA A 296 -16.80 0.01 16.56
C ALA A 296 -15.32 0.34 16.78
N PRO A 297 -14.62 0.94 15.79
CA PRO A 297 -13.22 1.29 15.95
C PRO A 297 -13.04 2.50 16.89
N GLU A 298 -11.87 2.65 17.49
CA GLU A 298 -11.59 3.81 18.34
C GLU A 298 -11.53 5.14 17.53
N PRO A 299 -11.78 6.30 18.18
CA PRO A 299 -12.26 6.44 19.56
C PRO A 299 -13.74 6.12 19.68
N LEU A 300 -14.12 5.33 20.69
CA LEU A 300 -15.50 4.87 20.88
C LEU A 300 -16.50 6.01 21.10
N SER A 301 -16.05 7.14 21.63
CA SER A 301 -16.85 8.35 21.83
C SER A 301 -17.42 8.94 20.52
N ARG A 302 -16.89 8.53 19.37
CA ARG A 302 -17.41 8.93 18.05
C ARG A 302 -18.76 8.27 17.75
N TRP A 303 -19.00 7.07 18.25
CA TRP A 303 -20.12 6.23 17.84
C TRP A 303 -21.29 6.41 18.81
N THR A 304 -22.09 7.45 18.55
CA THR A 304 -23.28 7.74 19.35
C THR A 304 -24.53 7.08 18.78
N PRO A 305 -25.48 6.63 19.62
CA PRO A 305 -26.77 6.12 19.15
C PRO A 305 -27.47 7.12 18.21
N GLY A 306 -28.04 6.62 17.11
CA GLY A 306 -28.69 7.39 16.05
C GLY A 306 -27.75 7.94 14.98
N LEU A 307 -26.42 7.85 15.15
CA LEU A 307 -25.46 8.37 14.16
C LEU A 307 -25.56 7.61 12.83
N PRO A 308 -25.73 8.29 11.69
CA PRO A 308 -25.62 7.67 10.37
C PRO A 308 -24.17 7.26 10.08
N ALA A 309 -23.96 5.99 9.74
CA ALA A 309 -22.65 5.41 9.41
C ALA A 309 -22.77 4.42 8.25
N HIS A 310 -21.64 3.88 7.78
CA HIS A 310 -21.62 2.71 6.90
C HIS A 310 -21.11 1.49 7.66
N LEU A 311 -21.74 0.33 7.44
CA LEU A 311 -21.20 -0.96 7.81
C LEU A 311 -20.34 -1.48 6.66
N CYS A 312 -19.03 -1.55 6.88
CA CYS A 312 -18.06 -2.07 5.93
C CYS A 312 -17.93 -3.59 6.08
N ILE A 313 -18.27 -4.32 5.02
CA ILE A 313 -18.18 -5.78 4.96
C ILE A 313 -17.33 -6.17 3.77
N ARG A 314 -16.29 -6.99 3.98
CA ARG A 314 -15.47 -7.42 2.85
C ARG A 314 -16.17 -8.52 2.06
N PRO A 315 -16.07 -8.51 0.73
CA PRO A 315 -16.81 -9.47 -0.06
C PRO A 315 -16.41 -10.94 0.18
N HIS A 316 -15.15 -11.20 0.57
CA HIS A 316 -14.65 -12.54 0.91
C HIS A 316 -15.03 -13.00 2.32
N GLU A 317 -15.61 -12.13 3.16
CA GLU A 317 -16.14 -12.48 4.48
C GLU A 317 -17.62 -12.91 4.41
N ILE A 318 -18.28 -12.69 3.28
CA ILE A 318 -19.69 -13.05 3.08
C ILE A 318 -19.76 -14.48 2.54
N GLU A 319 -20.43 -15.35 3.30
CA GLU A 319 -20.62 -16.75 2.92
C GLU A 319 -21.96 -16.93 2.19
N VAL A 320 -21.91 -17.62 1.05
CA VAL A 320 -23.11 -18.03 0.31
C VAL A 320 -23.50 -19.44 0.76
N THR A 321 -24.75 -19.59 1.21
CA THR A 321 -25.27 -20.81 1.82
C THR A 321 -26.55 -21.28 1.14
N ALA A 322 -27.02 -22.48 1.50
CA ALA A 322 -28.38 -22.89 1.18
C ALA A 322 -29.41 -21.91 1.79
N VAL A 323 -30.54 -21.74 1.10
CA VAL A 323 -31.67 -20.95 1.61
C VAL A 323 -32.18 -21.55 2.92
N GLY A 324 -32.41 -20.71 3.93
CA GLY A 324 -32.92 -21.14 5.23
C GLY A 324 -31.87 -21.73 6.17
N ALA A 325 -30.58 -21.70 5.80
CA ALA A 325 -29.49 -22.06 6.71
C ALA A 325 -29.49 -21.15 7.96
N HIS A 326 -28.96 -21.66 9.08
CA HIS A 326 -28.90 -20.88 10.32
C HIS A 326 -28.13 -19.57 10.14
N ARG A 327 -28.70 -18.47 10.66
CA ARG A 327 -28.20 -17.09 10.54
C ARG A 327 -27.99 -16.61 9.08
N SER A 328 -28.70 -17.20 8.12
CA SER A 328 -28.68 -16.75 6.72
C SER A 328 -29.81 -15.77 6.43
N LEU A 329 -29.53 -14.81 5.55
CA LEU A 329 -30.47 -13.90 4.93
C LEU A 329 -30.79 -14.42 3.53
N ARG A 330 -32.04 -14.33 3.10
CA ARG A 330 -32.42 -14.67 1.73
C ARG A 330 -31.89 -13.58 0.79
N ALA A 331 -31.31 -13.99 -0.33
CA ALA A 331 -30.83 -13.07 -1.35
C ALA A 331 -31.08 -13.60 -2.76
N ARG A 332 -31.21 -12.69 -3.73
CA ARG A 332 -31.31 -13.00 -5.16
C ARG A 332 -30.01 -12.63 -5.85
N VAL A 333 -29.47 -13.55 -6.66
CA VAL A 333 -28.29 -13.33 -7.48
C VAL A 333 -28.64 -12.40 -8.63
N THR A 334 -28.00 -11.23 -8.71
CA THR A 334 -28.20 -10.29 -9.82
C THR A 334 -27.14 -10.45 -10.89
N THR A 335 -25.90 -10.77 -10.49
CA THR A 335 -24.81 -11.08 -11.42
C THR A 335 -23.88 -12.15 -10.84
N SER A 336 -23.30 -12.95 -11.73
CA SER A 336 -22.32 -13.98 -11.40
C SER A 336 -21.17 -13.93 -12.39
N VAL A 337 -19.95 -13.68 -11.88
CA VAL A 337 -18.75 -13.50 -12.70
C VAL A 337 -17.62 -14.38 -12.16
N TRP A 338 -17.26 -15.41 -12.93
CA TRP A 338 -16.11 -16.24 -12.62
C TRP A 338 -14.80 -15.53 -12.96
N ARG A 339 -13.90 -15.42 -11.98
CA ARG A 339 -12.59 -14.71 -12.05
C ARG A 339 -11.40 -15.67 -11.93
N GLY A 340 -11.60 -16.95 -12.20
CA GLY A 340 -10.58 -17.99 -12.07
C GLY A 340 -10.59 -18.64 -10.69
N ALA A 341 -9.82 -18.10 -9.74
CA ALA A 341 -9.73 -18.66 -8.39
C ALA A 341 -10.96 -18.37 -7.50
N SER A 342 -11.82 -17.44 -7.91
CA SER A 342 -13.07 -17.11 -7.22
C SER A 342 -14.18 -16.76 -8.21
N THR A 343 -15.41 -16.73 -7.72
CA THR A 343 -16.60 -16.26 -8.41
C THR A 343 -17.17 -15.08 -7.62
N ARG A 344 -17.22 -13.90 -8.25
CA ARG A 344 -17.87 -12.71 -7.71
C ARG A 344 -19.36 -12.83 -7.97
N LEU A 345 -20.15 -12.93 -6.91
CA LEU A 345 -21.60 -12.75 -6.97
C LEU A 345 -21.95 -11.33 -6.53
N THR A 346 -22.96 -10.76 -7.16
CA THR A 346 -23.65 -9.55 -6.70
C THR A 346 -25.09 -9.94 -6.34
N LEU A 347 -25.54 -9.51 -5.18
CA LEU A 347 -26.70 -10.07 -4.48
C LEU A 347 -27.63 -8.94 -4.01
N ALA A 348 -28.93 -9.07 -4.28
CA ALA A 348 -29.97 -8.29 -3.62
C ALA A 348 -30.46 -9.04 -2.39
N VAL A 349 -30.25 -8.50 -1.18
CA VAL A 349 -30.54 -9.21 0.08
C VAL A 349 -31.81 -8.70 0.73
N ASP A 350 -32.70 -9.61 1.11
CA ASP A 350 -33.98 -9.28 1.72
C ASP A 350 -33.82 -8.60 3.09
N GLY A 351 -34.42 -7.42 3.23
CA GLY A 351 -34.42 -6.61 4.45
C GLY A 351 -33.14 -5.81 4.68
N LEU A 352 -32.18 -5.83 3.75
CA LEU A 352 -31.12 -4.80 3.69
C LEU A 352 -31.61 -3.63 2.80
N PRO A 353 -30.96 -2.45 2.83
CA PRO A 353 -31.26 -1.36 1.90
C PRO A 353 -31.24 -1.83 0.44
N ASP A 354 -31.86 -1.07 -0.48
CA ASP A 354 -31.89 -1.34 -1.94
C ASP A 354 -30.50 -1.30 -2.63
N GLN A 355 -29.43 -1.54 -1.89
CA GLN A 355 -28.07 -1.70 -2.37
C GLN A 355 -27.76 -3.18 -2.61
N LEU A 356 -27.09 -3.43 -3.72
CA LEU A 356 -26.54 -4.74 -4.00
C LEU A 356 -25.25 -4.95 -3.21
N ILE A 357 -25.02 -6.18 -2.77
CA ILE A 357 -23.78 -6.58 -2.10
C ILE A 357 -23.01 -7.59 -2.93
N ASP A 358 -21.70 -7.52 -2.84
CA ASP A 358 -20.77 -8.40 -3.49
C ASP A 358 -20.30 -9.50 -2.51
N ALA A 359 -20.37 -10.80 -2.89
CA ALA A 359 -19.88 -11.97 -2.11
C ALA A 359 -18.93 -12.87 -2.93
N ASP A 360 -17.74 -13.19 -2.41
CA ASP A 360 -16.64 -13.82 -3.18
C ASP A 360 -16.60 -15.29 -2.80
N VAL A 361 -17.02 -16.15 -3.73
CA VAL A 361 -17.06 -17.60 -3.52
C VAL A 361 -15.79 -18.22 -4.08
N ALA A 362 -15.14 -19.10 -3.32
CA ALA A 362 -13.93 -19.78 -3.78
C ALA A 362 -14.21 -20.69 -4.98
N GLY A 363 -13.31 -20.68 -5.96
CA GLY A 363 -13.40 -21.48 -7.18
C GLY A 363 -14.50 -21.02 -8.13
N ARG A 364 -14.90 -21.95 -9.00
CA ARG A 364 -16.03 -21.76 -9.93
C ARG A 364 -17.31 -22.14 -9.20
N ALA A 365 -18.17 -21.15 -8.95
CA ALA A 365 -19.50 -21.35 -8.40
C ALA A 365 -20.54 -21.18 -9.51
N ASP A 366 -21.51 -22.09 -9.58
CA ASP A 366 -22.58 -22.07 -10.57
C ASP A 366 -23.85 -21.52 -9.93
N HIS A 367 -23.91 -20.20 -9.84
CA HIS A 367 -25.07 -19.47 -9.36
C HIS A 367 -25.62 -18.58 -10.50
N PRO A 368 -26.66 -19.02 -11.23
CA PRO A 368 -27.23 -18.24 -12.32
C PRO A 368 -27.93 -16.97 -11.80
N VAL A 369 -28.08 -16.00 -12.68
CA VAL A 369 -28.89 -14.80 -12.42
C VAL A 369 -30.32 -15.22 -12.06
N ASP A 370 -30.92 -14.48 -11.12
CA ASP A 370 -32.24 -14.71 -10.51
C ASP A 370 -32.35 -15.92 -9.58
N GLU A 371 -31.28 -16.69 -9.37
CA GLU A 371 -31.26 -17.72 -8.33
C GLU A 371 -31.43 -17.10 -6.95
N VAL A 372 -32.20 -17.77 -6.08
CA VAL A 372 -32.35 -17.41 -4.67
C VAL A 372 -31.40 -18.25 -3.84
N VAL A 373 -30.53 -17.58 -3.09
CA VAL A 373 -29.52 -18.18 -2.22
C VAL A 373 -29.68 -17.70 -0.77
N GLY A 374 -29.05 -18.41 0.17
CA GLY A 374 -28.82 -17.89 1.52
C GLY A 374 -27.50 -17.12 1.58
N VAL A 375 -27.45 -16.08 2.39
CA VAL A 375 -26.24 -15.26 2.62
C VAL A 375 -26.01 -15.14 4.11
N ARG A 376 -24.83 -15.54 4.58
CA ARG A 376 -24.41 -15.36 5.97
C ARG A 376 -23.36 -14.27 6.02
N LEU A 377 -23.70 -13.20 6.74
CA LEU A 377 -22.75 -12.14 7.10
C LEU A 377 -21.84 -12.65 8.23
N PRO A 378 -20.61 -12.12 8.36
CA PRO A 378 -19.73 -12.48 9.47
C PRO A 378 -20.34 -12.08 10.83
N ASP A 379 -19.71 -12.48 11.94
CA ASP A 379 -20.11 -12.05 13.27
C ASP A 379 -18.86 -11.63 14.08
N PRO A 380 -18.65 -10.32 14.35
CA PRO A 380 -19.48 -9.18 13.94
C PRO A 380 -19.65 -9.04 12.42
N ALA A 381 -20.78 -8.46 11.98
CA ALA A 381 -21.15 -8.37 10.56
C ALA A 381 -20.25 -7.46 9.73
N GLY A 382 -19.44 -6.61 10.35
CA GLY A 382 -18.48 -5.74 9.68
C GLY A 382 -17.92 -4.70 10.62
N THR A 383 -17.22 -3.72 10.07
CA THR A 383 -16.65 -2.58 10.82
C THR A 383 -17.40 -1.30 10.50
N LEU A 384 -17.67 -0.48 11.52
CA LEU A 384 -18.27 0.84 11.35
C LEU A 384 -17.29 1.81 10.69
N VAL A 385 -17.78 2.53 9.68
CA VAL A 385 -17.04 3.55 8.93
C VAL A 385 -17.88 4.81 8.85
N ASP A 386 -17.24 5.97 8.97
CA ASP A 386 -17.95 7.25 8.91
C ASP A 386 -18.49 7.52 7.49
N THR A 387 -19.66 8.14 7.42
CA THR A 387 -20.29 8.63 6.19
C THR A 387 -19.62 9.91 5.69
N ALA A 388 -19.01 10.70 6.57
CA ALA A 388 -18.27 11.91 6.24
C ALA A 388 -16.87 11.56 5.69
N GLY A 389 -16.78 11.25 4.40
CA GLY A 389 -15.52 11.09 3.67
C GLY A 389 -14.80 12.42 3.36
N GLY A 390 -14.82 13.38 4.29
CA GLY A 390 -14.11 14.66 4.18
C GLY A 390 -12.84 14.65 5.04
N PRO A 391 -11.72 15.23 4.57
CA PRO A 391 -10.52 15.34 5.39
C PRO A 391 -10.82 16.14 6.66
N ARG A 392 -10.30 15.67 7.80
CA ARG A 392 -10.26 16.45 9.03
C ARG A 392 -9.28 17.61 8.92
#